data_AF-A0A3D2N5V6-F1
#
_entry.id   AF-A0A3D2N5V6-F1
#
_cell.length_a   1.000
_cell.length_b   1.000
_cell.length_c   1.000
_cell.angle_alpha   90.00
_cell.angle_beta   90.00
_cell.angle_gamma   90.00
#
_symmetry.space_group_name_H-M   'P 1'
#
loop_
_entity.id
_entity.type
_entity.pdbx_description
1 polymer ?
#
loop_
_entity_poly.entity_id
_entity_poly.type
_entity_poly.pdbx_seq_one_letter_code
_entity_poly.pdbx_strand_id
1 'polypeptide(L)'
;MDIEDIDKETLDERGCFDDFFPEAEEAAKFIRENMKAGRDIICQCEYGVSRSAGCAAAVREFFFGDGIRVFADYRYMPNQLVFNKIYDALTKTENV
;
A
#
# COMPACT_ATOMS: atom_id res chain seq x y z
N MET A 1 -2.14 -20.86 -5.11
CA MET A 1 -3.13 -19.77 -5.25
C MET A 1 -2.39 -18.56 -4.72
N ASP A 2 -1.81 -17.77 -5.61
CA ASP A 2 -1.01 -16.61 -5.22
C ASP A 2 -1.94 -15.56 -4.60
N ILE A 3 -1.56 -15.07 -3.42
CA ILE A 3 -2.30 -14.04 -2.67
C ILE A 3 -2.38 -12.72 -3.48
N GLU A 4 -1.61 -12.61 -4.56
CA GLU A 4 -1.54 -11.43 -5.44
C GLU A 4 -2.80 -11.22 -6.30
N ASP A 5 -3.62 -12.26 -6.48
CA ASP A 5 -4.80 -12.24 -7.36
C ASP A 5 -6.13 -12.40 -6.61
N ILE A 6 -6.11 -12.38 -5.27
CA ILE A 6 -7.31 -12.51 -4.45
C ILE A 6 -7.83 -11.12 -4.13
N ASP A 7 -9.05 -10.82 -4.55
CA ASP A 7 -9.68 -9.52 -4.26
C ASP A 7 -9.94 -9.33 -2.76
N LYS A 8 -10.13 -8.06 -2.36
CA LYS A 8 -10.33 -7.66 -0.96
C LYS A 8 -11.56 -8.36 -0.35
N GLU A 9 -12.65 -8.50 -1.09
CA GLU A 9 -13.88 -9.15 -0.64
C GLU A 9 -13.64 -10.64 -0.33
N THR A 10 -12.90 -11.33 -1.18
CA THR A 10 -12.54 -12.76 -1.04
C THR A 10 -11.58 -12.99 0.13
N LEU A 11 -10.73 -12.01 0.47
CA LEU A 11 -9.85 -12.10 1.65
C LEU A 11 -10.53 -11.74 2.95
N ASP A 12 -11.45 -10.78 2.93
CA ASP A 12 -12.32 -10.44 4.05
C ASP A 12 -13.24 -11.65 4.38
N GLU A 13 -13.79 -12.32 3.37
CA GLU A 13 -14.58 -13.55 3.53
C GLU A 13 -13.79 -14.72 4.16
N ARG A 14 -12.47 -14.76 3.94
CA ARG A 14 -11.57 -15.77 4.51
C ARG A 14 -11.05 -15.40 5.90
N GLY A 15 -11.33 -14.19 6.39
CA GLY A 15 -10.81 -13.68 7.66
C GLY A 15 -9.28 -13.45 7.67
N CYS A 16 -8.63 -13.48 6.50
CA CYS A 16 -7.18 -13.37 6.39
C CYS A 16 -6.71 -11.95 6.08
N PHE A 17 -7.63 -11.01 5.85
CA PHE A 17 -7.26 -9.61 5.60
C PHE A 17 -6.51 -9.04 6.79
N ASP A 18 -7.05 -9.14 8.01
CA ASP A 18 -6.41 -8.60 9.22
C ASP A 18 -5.03 -9.21 9.51
N ASP A 19 -4.85 -10.50 9.22
CA ASP A 19 -3.56 -11.20 9.40
C ASP A 19 -2.54 -10.90 8.28
N PHE A 20 -2.99 -10.35 7.14
CA PHE A 20 -2.11 -10.00 6.03
C PHE A 20 -1.48 -8.62 6.23
N PHE A 21 -0.14 -8.60 6.26
CA PHE A 21 0.68 -7.39 6.42
C PHE A 21 0.36 -6.58 7.70
N PRO A 22 0.50 -7.20 8.89
CA PRO A 22 0.18 -6.57 10.18
C PRO A 22 1.04 -5.32 10.47
N GLU A 23 2.19 -5.20 9.82
CA GLU A 23 3.10 -4.06 9.95
C GLU A 23 2.59 -2.79 9.23
N ALA A 24 1.42 -2.83 8.58
CA ALA A 24 0.87 -1.69 7.83
C ALA A 24 0.75 -0.40 8.67
N GLU A 25 0.39 -0.49 9.94
CA GLU A 25 0.31 0.68 10.82
C GLU A 25 1.68 1.29 11.15
N GLU A 26 2.69 0.44 11.40
CA GLU A 26 4.06 0.88 11.65
C GLU A 26 4.66 1.51 10.38
N ALA A 27 4.43 0.88 9.23
CA ALA A 27 4.81 1.42 7.93
C ALA A 27 4.17 2.79 7.67
N ALA A 28 2.86 2.96 7.96
CA ALA A 28 2.17 4.23 7.81
C ALA A 28 2.76 5.34 8.70
N LYS A 29 3.13 5.03 9.94
CA LYS A 29 3.84 5.97 10.83
C LYS A 29 5.19 6.38 10.25
N PHE A 30 6.01 5.41 9.86
CA PHE A 30 7.31 5.66 9.23
C PHE A 30 7.19 6.54 7.98
N ILE A 31 6.23 6.23 7.10
CA ILE A 31 5.98 7.01 5.87
C ILE A 31 5.61 8.45 6.23
N ARG A 32 4.67 8.66 7.15
CA ARG A 32 4.25 10.03 7.55
C ARG A 32 5.38 10.83 8.16
N GLU A 33 6.17 10.24 9.04
CA GLU A 33 7.31 10.92 9.67
C GLU A 33 8.34 11.38 8.63
N ASN A 34 8.68 10.51 7.68
CA ASN A 34 9.65 10.82 6.64
C ASN A 34 9.12 11.80 5.59
N MET A 35 7.85 11.69 5.20
CA MET A 35 7.19 12.65 4.31
C MET A 35 7.09 14.05 4.96
N LYS A 36 6.75 14.13 6.25
CA LYS A 36 6.76 15.38 7.03
C LYS A 36 8.17 15.99 7.13
N ALA A 37 9.20 15.15 7.18
CA ALA A 37 10.60 15.57 7.16
C ALA A 37 11.12 15.94 5.76
N GLY A 38 10.27 15.91 4.72
CA GLY A 38 10.66 16.23 3.34
C GLY A 38 11.61 15.22 2.70
N ARG A 39 11.56 13.96 3.13
CA ARG A 39 12.39 12.87 2.58
C ARG A 39 11.64 12.10 1.50
N ASP A 40 12.41 11.51 0.59
CA ASP A 40 11.87 10.57 -0.39
C ASP A 40 11.59 9.20 0.22
N ILE A 41 10.51 8.57 -0.24
CA ILE A 41 10.12 7.20 0.13
C ILE A 41 10.42 6.27 -1.05
N ILE A 42 11.23 5.24 -0.82
CA ILE A 42 11.51 4.18 -1.78
C ILE A 42 10.79 2.91 -1.33
N CYS A 43 9.81 2.44 -2.10
CA CYS A 43 9.15 1.16 -1.86
C CYS A 43 9.89 0.05 -2.62
N GLN A 44 10.43 -0.95 -1.92
CA GLN A 44 11.18 -2.05 -2.53
C GLN A 44 10.59 -3.42 -2.17
N CYS A 45 10.43 -4.25 -3.18
CA CYS A 45 10.25 -5.70 -3.06
C CYS A 45 11.23 -6.39 -4.03
N GLU A 46 11.21 -7.74 -4.10
CA GLU A 46 12.19 -8.52 -4.87
C GLU A 46 12.29 -8.07 -6.35
N TYR A 47 11.16 -7.92 -7.04
CA TYR A 47 11.12 -7.54 -8.45
C TYR A 47 10.62 -6.11 -8.69
N GLY A 48 10.17 -5.41 -7.64
CA GLY A 48 9.67 -4.03 -7.76
C GLY A 48 8.29 -3.87 -8.41
N VAL A 49 7.63 -4.96 -8.81
CA VAL A 49 6.43 -4.94 -9.68
C VAL A 49 5.09 -4.97 -8.93
N SER A 50 4.97 -5.76 -7.86
CA SER A 50 3.69 -6.09 -7.22
C SER A 50 3.49 -5.34 -5.87
N ARG A 51 4.01 -5.91 -4.78
CA ARG A 51 3.84 -5.38 -3.41
C ARG A 51 4.38 -3.95 -3.24
N SER A 52 5.60 -3.70 -3.71
CA SER A 52 6.20 -2.37 -3.63
C SER A 52 5.45 -1.33 -4.46
N ALA A 53 4.93 -1.72 -5.62
CA ALA A 53 4.13 -0.83 -6.46
C ALA A 53 2.78 -0.52 -5.81
N GLY A 54 2.14 -1.51 -5.17
CA GLY A 54 0.92 -1.28 -4.37
C GLY A 54 1.14 -0.30 -3.22
N CYS A 55 2.25 -0.47 -2.49
CA CYS A 55 2.64 0.45 -1.42
C CYS A 55 2.91 1.87 -1.96
N ALA A 56 3.71 1.99 -3.04
CA ALA A 56 4.00 3.28 -3.67
C ALA A 56 2.74 3.98 -4.18
N ALA A 57 1.81 3.22 -4.77
CA ALA A 57 0.52 3.73 -5.22
C ALA A 57 -0.30 4.29 -4.05
N ALA A 58 -0.34 3.60 -2.90
CA ALA A 58 -1.07 4.06 -1.72
C ALA A 58 -0.46 5.33 -1.12
N VAL A 59 0.87 5.41 -1.03
CA VAL A 59 1.57 6.63 -0.57
C VAL A 59 1.26 7.79 -1.50
N ARG A 60 1.33 7.58 -2.83
CA ARG A 60 1.01 8.63 -3.80
C ARG A 60 -0.44 9.09 -3.73
N GLU A 61 -1.37 8.16 -3.61
CA GLU A 61 -2.78 8.49 -3.49
C GLU A 61 -3.04 9.35 -2.25
N PHE A 62 -2.50 8.96 -1.10
CA PHE A 62 -2.71 9.69 0.15
C PHE A 62 -2.12 11.11 0.14
N PHE A 63 -0.88 11.29 -0.34
CA PHE A 63 -0.21 12.60 -0.29
C PHE A 63 -0.44 13.49 -1.50
N PHE A 64 -0.75 12.92 -2.67
CA PHE A 64 -0.83 13.65 -3.94
C PHE A 64 -2.12 13.41 -4.73
N GLY A 65 -2.97 12.45 -4.34
CA GLY A 65 -4.21 12.11 -5.03
C GLY A 65 -4.00 11.55 -6.44
N ASP A 66 -2.83 10.97 -6.73
CA ASP A 66 -2.48 10.49 -8.07
C ASP A 66 -1.90 9.07 -8.11
N GLY A 67 -2.28 8.23 -7.14
CA GLY A 67 -1.84 6.83 -7.04
C GLY A 67 -2.20 6.00 -8.28
N ILE A 68 -3.28 6.36 -8.98
CA ILE A 68 -3.69 5.77 -10.26
C ILE A 68 -2.56 5.74 -11.31
N ARG A 69 -1.60 6.67 -11.25
CA ARG A 69 -0.46 6.69 -12.17
C ARG A 69 0.41 5.44 -12.08
N VAL A 70 0.49 4.81 -10.91
CA VAL A 70 1.24 3.57 -10.70
C VAL A 70 0.48 2.38 -11.26
N PHE A 71 -0.85 2.36 -11.12
CA PHE A 71 -1.73 1.34 -11.71
C PHE A 71 -1.80 1.41 -13.24
N ALA A 72 -1.71 2.61 -13.81
CA ALA A 72 -1.76 2.83 -15.26
C ALA A 72 -0.43 2.52 -15.97
N ASP A 73 0.66 2.33 -15.23
CA ASP A 73 1.97 2.04 -15.79
C ASP A 73 2.17 0.53 -15.95
N TYR A 74 2.26 0.08 -17.20
CA TYR A 74 2.37 -1.32 -17.59
C TYR A 74 3.61 -2.05 -17.06
N ARG A 75 4.58 -1.32 -16.49
CA ARG A 75 5.76 -1.91 -15.84
C ARG A 75 5.42 -2.49 -14.46
N TYR A 76 4.28 -2.12 -13.89
CA TYR A 76 3.86 -2.53 -12.57
C TYR A 76 2.56 -3.34 -12.64
N MET A 77 2.37 -4.21 -11.64
CA MET A 77 1.12 -4.89 -11.38
C MET A 77 0.79 -4.67 -9.90
N PRO A 78 0.37 -3.46 -9.50
CA PRO A 78 0.32 -3.09 -8.09
C PRO A 78 -0.62 -3.99 -7.31
N ASN A 79 -0.12 -4.53 -6.20
CA ASN A 79 -0.92 -5.39 -5.34
C ASN A 79 -2.01 -4.57 -4.64
N GLN A 80 -3.28 -4.84 -4.96
CA GLN A 80 -4.42 -4.08 -4.45
C GLN A 80 -4.60 -4.23 -2.93
N LEU A 81 -4.22 -5.36 -2.35
CA LEU A 81 -4.34 -5.58 -0.91
C LEU A 81 -3.34 -4.73 -0.14
N VAL A 82 -2.08 -4.73 -0.58
CA VAL A 82 -1.04 -3.85 -0.01
C VAL A 82 -1.43 -2.39 -0.19
N PHE A 83 -1.98 -2.01 -1.35
CA PHE A 83 -2.51 -0.67 -1.57
C PHE A 83 -3.55 -0.30 -0.51
N ASN A 84 -4.61 -1.12 -0.38
CA ASN A 84 -5.68 -0.85 0.57
C ASN A 84 -5.18 -0.83 2.02
N LYS A 85 -4.34 -1.78 2.43
CA LYS A 85 -3.78 -1.84 3.79
C LYS A 85 -2.99 -0.59 4.17
N ILE A 86 -2.08 -0.16 3.30
CA ILE A 86 -1.27 1.05 3.55
C ILE A 86 -2.14 2.30 3.50
N TYR A 87 -3.03 2.41 2.52
CA TYR A 87 -3.93 3.57 2.38
C TYR A 87 -4.87 3.71 3.60
N ASP A 88 -5.48 2.62 4.03
CA ASP A 88 -6.33 2.58 5.23
C ASP A 88 -5.53 2.97 6.49
N ALA A 89 -4.31 2.44 6.65
CA ALA A 89 -3.45 2.78 7.79
C ALA A 89 -3.01 4.26 7.79
N LEU A 90 -2.67 4.82 6.63
CA LEU A 90 -2.32 6.24 6.48
C LEU A 90 -3.50 7.16 6.83
N THR A 91 -4.71 6.80 6.39
CA THR A 91 -5.96 7.55 6.61
C THR A 91 -6.41 7.47 8.07
N LYS A 92 -6.32 6.30 8.72
CA LYS A 92 -6.59 6.17 10.16
C LYS A 92 -5.72 7.11 11.00
N THR A 93 -4.46 7.28 10.61
CA THR A 93 -3.49 8.14 11.32
C THR A 93 -3.73 9.64 11.07
N GLU A 94 -4.61 10.02 10.15
CA GLU A 94 -4.98 11.42 9.90
C GLU A 94 -6.04 11.93 10.88
N ASN A 95 -6.90 11.04 11.38
CA ASN A 95 -8.01 11.37 12.28
C ASN A 95 -7.63 11.26 13.77
N VAL A 96 -6.34 11.33 14.10
CA VAL A 96 -5.79 11.31 15.48
C VAL A 96 -5.04 12.58 15.76
#